data_AF-A0A4S4NDQ8-F1
#
_entry.id   AF-A0A4S4NDQ8-F1
#
_cell.length_a   1.000
_cell.length_b   1.000
_cell.length_c   1.000
_cell.angle_alpha   90.00
_cell.angle_beta   90.00
_cell.angle_gamma   90.00
#
_symmetry.space_group_name_H-M   'P 1'
#
loop_
_entity.id
_entity.type
_entity.pdbx_description
1 polymer ?
#
loop_
_entity_poly.entity_id
_entity_poly.type
_entity_poly.pdbx_seq_one_letter_code
_entity_poly.pdbx_strand_id
1 'polypeptide(L)'
;MHFFDHFIAIDWSARNSPSPAKPSRDAIWIAEATARGRIRCTYFRTRHACHDYLRQRLIRLRKKRVLVGWDFSFGYPKGLAKALRLKEKPAWRAIWDHISELIQDGPTNENNRFCVGARLNESIMAPSGPFWGVPVGQSGIFLGSKCDFEFPVPTRKCFLEERRFVETLNLRLQPAWKLAYAGSVGSQALLGIPRVRALRDHEQLRGVSRIWPFESLNVSVGGGATGAVILHAEIYPSLLTLPRRKGQILDREQVRSYVAWLQDHQREGTLGQLLDQPWGEKGKIHKRVTEHEGWVLGVVTERSPEPEYKEVKDKARLARPAGQNRSYRAERQ
;
A
#
# COMPACT_ATOMS: atom_id res chain seq x y z
N MET A 1 -3.10 31.53 -0.56
CA MET A 1 -4.02 30.62 0.17
C MET A 1 -3.45 29.21 0.07
N HIS A 2 -3.38 28.45 1.17
CA HIS A 2 -2.83 27.07 1.14
C HIS A 2 -3.84 26.09 0.56
N PHE A 3 -3.37 25.10 -0.21
CA PHE A 3 -4.20 24.05 -0.77
C PHE A 3 -4.68 23.05 0.31
N PHE A 4 -3.87 22.79 1.34
CA PHE A 4 -4.22 22.09 2.58
C PHE A 4 -3.66 22.81 3.82
N ASP A 5 -4.41 22.76 4.93
CA ASP A 5 -4.00 23.27 6.23
C ASP A 5 -3.10 22.28 7.00
N HIS A 6 -3.30 20.98 6.78
CA HIS A 6 -2.65 19.90 7.50
C HIS A 6 -2.26 18.74 6.58
N PHE A 7 -1.13 18.10 6.93
CA PHE A 7 -0.63 16.90 6.29
C PHE A 7 -0.46 15.80 7.35
N ILE A 8 -0.90 14.59 7.02
CA ILE A 8 -0.72 13.38 7.82
C ILE A 8 -0.22 12.28 6.87
N ALA A 9 0.90 11.63 7.19
CA ALA A 9 1.39 10.45 6.46
C ALA A 9 1.51 9.27 7.42
N ILE A 10 1.04 8.11 7.00
CA ILE A 10 0.87 6.94 7.86
C ILE A 10 1.55 5.74 7.20
N ASP A 11 2.54 5.20 7.90
CA ASP A 11 3.08 3.87 7.60
C ASP A 11 2.21 2.85 8.34
N TRP A 12 1.74 1.84 7.60
CA TRP A 12 0.71 0.93 8.06
C TRP A 12 1.26 -0.49 8.21
N SER A 13 0.92 -1.16 9.31
CA SER A 13 1.44 -2.50 9.60
C SER A 13 0.35 -3.55 9.55
N ALA A 14 0.66 -4.66 8.90
CA ALA A 14 -0.16 -5.87 8.89
C ALA A 14 0.22 -6.88 9.99
N ARG A 15 0.94 -6.49 11.05
CA ARG A 15 1.30 -7.43 12.13
C ARG A 15 0.08 -8.10 12.76
N ASN A 16 0.24 -9.35 13.20
CA ASN A 16 -0.83 -10.13 13.85
C ASN A 16 -0.86 -9.99 15.38
N SER A 17 0.00 -9.14 15.93
CA SER A 17 0.12 -8.88 17.36
C SER A 17 0.63 -7.45 17.57
N PRO A 18 0.54 -6.88 18.79
CA PRO A 18 1.02 -5.54 19.04
C PRO A 18 2.52 -5.46 18.76
N SER A 19 2.98 -4.37 18.16
CA SER A 19 4.42 -4.15 18.04
C SER A 19 5.05 -3.92 19.44
N PRO A 20 6.40 -4.06 19.57
CA PRO A 20 7.10 -3.89 20.84
C PRO A 20 6.73 -2.61 21.59
N ALA A 21 6.88 -2.61 22.92
CA ALA A 21 6.60 -1.42 23.72
C ALA A 21 7.53 -0.25 23.34
N LYS A 22 8.79 -0.55 23.01
CA LYS A 22 9.74 0.43 22.49
C LYS A 22 9.47 0.69 21.00
N PRO A 23 9.60 1.95 20.54
CA PRO A 23 9.51 2.26 19.12
C PRO A 23 10.45 1.39 18.29
N SER A 24 9.92 0.76 17.25
CA SER A 24 10.62 -0.24 16.44
C SER A 24 10.20 -0.16 14.98
N ARG A 25 10.91 -0.92 14.13
CA ARG A 25 10.57 -1.12 12.72
C ARG A 25 9.33 -2.02 12.59
N ASP A 26 8.76 -2.08 11.39
CA ASP A 26 7.61 -2.91 11.03
C ASP A 26 6.39 -2.60 11.92
N ALA A 27 6.17 -1.33 12.21
CA ALA A 27 5.12 -0.87 13.13
C ALA A 27 4.42 0.36 12.56
N ILE A 28 3.38 0.83 13.23
CA ILE A 28 2.58 1.94 12.71
C ILE A 28 3.20 3.27 13.14
N TRP A 29 3.50 4.12 12.17
CA TRP A 29 4.02 5.46 12.39
C TRP A 29 3.13 6.49 11.73
N ILE A 30 2.81 7.55 12.46
CA ILE A 30 2.13 8.73 11.92
C ILE A 30 3.11 9.89 11.96
N ALA A 31 3.35 10.53 10.82
CA ALA A 31 3.89 11.88 10.77
C ALA A 31 2.76 12.87 10.51
N GLU A 32 2.72 13.98 11.23
CA GLU A 32 1.76 15.05 10.96
C GLU A 32 2.34 16.44 11.19
N ALA A 33 1.81 17.42 10.45
CA ALA A 33 2.15 18.83 10.58
C ALA A 33 1.01 19.73 10.08
N THR A 34 1.04 21.00 10.48
CA THR A 34 0.33 22.05 9.71
C THR A 34 1.10 22.34 8.41
N ALA A 35 0.50 23.11 7.50
CA ALA A 35 1.08 23.50 6.21
C ALA A 35 2.54 24.02 6.27
N ARG A 36 2.94 24.66 7.36
CA ARG A 36 4.30 25.23 7.59
C ARG A 36 4.88 24.88 8.96
N GLY A 37 4.24 23.97 9.69
CA GLY A 37 4.59 23.65 11.06
C GLY A 37 5.65 22.58 11.19
N ARG A 38 6.19 22.44 12.40
CA ARG A 38 7.10 21.35 12.76
C ARG A 38 6.39 20.01 12.66
N ILE A 39 7.06 19.05 11.99
CA ILE A 39 6.58 17.68 11.84
C ILE A 39 6.76 16.92 13.14
N ARG A 40 5.69 16.28 13.59
CA ARG A 40 5.69 15.38 14.75
C ARG A 40 5.50 13.94 14.26
N CYS A 41 6.17 13.01 14.92
CA CYS A 41 6.06 11.58 14.61
C CYS A 41 5.60 10.81 15.84
N THR A 42 4.56 10.00 15.68
CA THR A 42 3.95 9.23 16.77
C THR A 42 3.92 7.76 16.40
N TYR A 43 4.32 6.93 17.37
CA TYR A 43 4.36 5.47 17.26
C TYR A 43 3.08 4.86 17.81
N PHE A 44 2.49 3.91 17.08
CA PHE A 44 1.33 3.15 17.52
C PHE A 44 1.61 1.65 17.49
N ARG A 45 1.27 0.99 18.59
CA ARG A 45 1.49 -0.46 18.72
C ARG A 45 0.44 -1.30 18.01
N THR A 46 -0.77 -0.75 17.89
CA THR A 46 -1.92 -1.44 17.31
C THR A 46 -2.65 -0.57 16.31
N ARG A 47 -3.27 -1.23 15.31
CA ARG A 47 -4.13 -0.56 14.32
C ARG A 47 -5.31 0.10 14.99
N HIS A 48 -5.88 -0.52 16.02
CA HIS A 48 -6.97 0.04 16.80
C HIS A 48 -6.59 1.37 17.47
N ALA A 49 -5.46 1.43 18.19
CA ALA A 49 -5.02 2.66 18.84
C ALA A 49 -4.68 3.78 17.84
N CYS A 50 -4.06 3.42 16.70
CA CYS A 50 -3.80 4.34 15.60
C CYS A 50 -5.11 4.91 15.02
N HIS A 51 -6.08 4.03 14.75
CA HIS A 51 -7.37 4.41 14.16
C HIS A 51 -8.17 5.32 15.08
N ASP A 52 -8.21 5.04 16.38
CA ASP A 52 -8.88 5.89 17.36
C ASP A 52 -8.24 7.27 17.48
N TYR A 53 -6.90 7.32 17.47
CA TYR A 53 -6.17 8.58 17.42
C TYR A 53 -6.55 9.39 16.18
N LEU A 54 -6.49 8.77 15.00
CA LEU A 54 -6.83 9.40 13.73
C LEU A 54 -8.28 9.88 13.70
N ARG A 55 -9.23 9.07 14.17
CA ARG A 55 -10.64 9.44 14.28
C ARG A 55 -10.81 10.72 15.10
N GLN A 56 -10.27 10.77 16.32
CA GLN A 56 -10.35 11.95 17.18
C GLN A 56 -9.64 13.16 16.56
N ARG A 57 -8.48 12.93 15.95
CA ARG A 57 -7.69 13.98 15.31
C ARG A 57 -8.43 14.60 14.13
N LEU A 58 -8.99 13.77 13.25
CA LEU A 58 -9.73 14.19 12.08
C LEU A 58 -11.05 14.88 12.45
N ILE A 59 -11.73 14.44 13.51
CA ILE A 59 -12.91 15.16 14.06
C ILE A 59 -12.51 16.58 14.48
N ARG A 60 -11.38 16.77 15.17
CA ARG A 60 -10.90 18.11 15.53
C ARG A 60 -10.55 18.96 14.31
N LEU A 61 -10.09 18.32 13.22
CA LEU A 61 -9.70 18.98 11.97
C LEU A 61 -10.82 19.04 10.93
N ARG A 62 -12.06 18.65 11.24
CA ARG A 62 -13.17 18.55 10.27
C ARG A 62 -13.56 19.86 9.57
N LYS A 63 -13.13 21.01 10.11
CA LYS A 63 -13.31 22.35 9.51
C LYS A 63 -12.07 22.84 8.74
N LYS A 64 -11.08 21.97 8.53
CA LYS A 64 -9.82 22.24 7.86
C LYS A 64 -9.71 21.44 6.58
N ARG A 65 -8.73 21.79 5.76
CA ARG A 65 -8.30 21.01 4.61
C ARG A 65 -7.15 20.11 5.06
N VAL A 66 -7.35 18.80 5.08
CA VAL A 66 -6.38 17.80 5.55
C VAL A 66 -6.09 16.81 4.43
N LEU A 67 -4.82 16.58 4.15
CA LEU A 67 -4.39 15.46 3.30
C LEU A 67 -3.82 14.35 4.19
N VAL A 68 -4.41 13.16 4.08
CA VAL A 68 -4.08 11.96 4.87
C VAL A 68 -3.57 10.87 3.93
N GLY A 69 -2.27 10.61 3.98
CA GLY A 69 -1.60 9.58 3.20
C GLY A 69 -1.51 8.25 3.94
N TRP A 70 -1.84 7.15 3.26
CA TRP A 70 -1.82 5.78 3.78
C TRP A 70 -0.90 4.87 2.96
N ASP A 71 0.04 4.19 3.61
CA ASP A 71 0.99 3.27 2.95
C ASP A 71 0.39 1.87 2.73
N PHE A 72 -0.62 1.78 1.86
CA PHE A 72 -1.15 0.54 1.29
C PHE A 72 -2.05 0.82 0.08
N SER A 73 -2.25 -0.20 -0.76
CA SER A 73 -3.10 -0.11 -1.93
C SER A 73 -4.57 0.16 -1.60
N PHE A 74 -5.14 1.21 -2.20
CA PHE A 74 -6.55 1.54 -2.08
C PHE A 74 -7.43 0.75 -3.04
N GLY A 75 -6.89 0.26 -4.14
CA GLY A 75 -7.64 -0.49 -5.14
C GLY A 75 -6.96 -1.79 -5.53
N TYR A 76 -7.63 -2.51 -6.42
CA TYR A 76 -7.16 -3.77 -6.98
C TYR A 76 -7.26 -3.70 -8.50
N PRO A 77 -6.44 -4.48 -9.23
CA PRO A 77 -6.53 -4.58 -10.67
C PRO A 77 -7.96 -4.69 -11.19
N LYS A 78 -8.26 -3.94 -12.25
CA LYS A 78 -9.58 -3.87 -12.87
C LYS A 78 -10.08 -5.29 -13.18
N GLY A 79 -11.29 -5.58 -12.73
CA GLY A 79 -11.92 -6.90 -12.89
C GLY A 79 -12.29 -7.57 -11.58
N LEU A 80 -11.62 -7.21 -10.46
CA LEU A 80 -11.85 -7.90 -9.18
C LEU A 80 -13.32 -7.91 -8.74
N ALA A 81 -14.02 -6.77 -8.79
CA ALA A 81 -15.45 -6.70 -8.45
C ALA A 81 -16.30 -7.66 -9.32
N LYS A 82 -15.98 -7.76 -10.62
CA LYS A 82 -16.66 -8.67 -11.56
C LYS A 82 -16.36 -10.13 -11.24
N ALA A 83 -15.11 -10.45 -10.91
CA ALA A 83 -14.67 -11.78 -10.50
C ALA A 83 -15.37 -12.25 -9.21
N LEU A 84 -15.52 -11.34 -8.24
CA LEU A 84 -16.27 -11.54 -7.00
C LEU A 84 -17.79 -11.47 -7.17
N ARG A 85 -18.29 -11.17 -8.38
CA ARG A 85 -19.73 -11.06 -8.70
C ARG A 85 -20.46 -9.97 -7.90
N LEU A 86 -19.74 -8.93 -7.48
CA LEU A 86 -20.31 -7.75 -6.83
C LEU A 86 -21.05 -6.91 -7.88
N LYS A 87 -22.28 -6.49 -7.57
CA LYS A 87 -23.17 -5.79 -8.52
C LYS A 87 -23.23 -4.29 -8.26
N GLU A 88 -22.88 -3.90 -7.05
CA GLU A 88 -22.90 -2.54 -6.53
C GLU A 88 -21.89 -1.66 -7.28
N LYS A 89 -22.20 -0.37 -7.36
CA LYS A 89 -21.37 0.64 -8.02
C LYS A 89 -21.13 1.82 -7.07
N PRO A 90 -19.94 2.46 -7.15
CA PRO A 90 -18.80 2.13 -8.01
C PRO A 90 -18.05 0.86 -7.56
N ALA A 91 -17.26 0.26 -8.46
CA ALA A 91 -16.64 -1.05 -8.21
C ALA A 91 -15.62 -1.04 -7.07
N TRP A 92 -14.81 0.03 -6.94
CA TRP A 92 -13.89 0.20 -5.81
C TRP A 92 -14.65 0.17 -4.46
N ARG A 93 -15.83 0.80 -4.40
CA ARG A 93 -16.63 0.91 -3.18
C ARG A 93 -17.23 -0.44 -2.82
N ALA A 94 -17.76 -1.17 -3.80
CA ALA A 94 -18.26 -2.53 -3.60
C ALA A 94 -17.18 -3.47 -3.04
N ILE A 95 -15.94 -3.38 -3.55
CA ILE A 95 -14.81 -4.16 -3.02
C ILE A 95 -14.49 -3.75 -1.58
N TRP A 96 -14.45 -2.45 -1.27
CA TRP A 96 -14.20 -1.96 0.09
C TRP A 96 -15.26 -2.43 1.08
N ASP A 97 -16.53 -2.36 0.70
CA ASP A 97 -17.66 -2.83 1.51
C ASP A 97 -17.51 -4.34 1.76
N HIS A 98 -17.28 -5.14 0.70
CA HIS A 98 -17.11 -6.59 0.81
C HIS A 98 -15.92 -7.01 1.68
N ILE A 99 -14.76 -6.37 1.52
CA ILE A 99 -13.58 -6.63 2.38
C ILE A 99 -13.91 -6.29 3.84
N SER A 100 -14.61 -5.18 4.08
CA SER A 100 -14.95 -4.72 5.43
C SER A 100 -15.94 -5.65 6.14
N GLU A 101 -16.78 -6.38 5.41
CA GLU A 101 -17.67 -7.41 5.96
C GLU A 101 -16.93 -8.69 6.36
N LEU A 102 -15.83 -9.02 5.66
CA LEU A 102 -15.08 -10.25 5.88
C LEU A 102 -13.97 -10.10 6.94
N ILE A 103 -13.35 -8.93 7.02
CA ILE A 103 -12.17 -8.70 7.87
C ILE A 103 -12.56 -8.55 9.34
N GLN A 104 -11.87 -9.30 10.17
CA GLN A 104 -11.85 -9.16 11.62
C GLN A 104 -10.44 -8.69 12.02
N ASP A 105 -10.38 -7.58 12.77
CA ASP A 105 -9.13 -6.98 13.25
C ASP A 105 -9.32 -6.44 14.67
N GLY A 106 -8.86 -7.22 15.64
CA GLY A 106 -9.04 -7.00 17.06
C GLY A 106 -8.14 -5.90 17.64
N PRO A 107 -8.39 -5.48 18.89
CA PRO A 107 -7.66 -4.39 19.54
C PRO A 107 -6.18 -4.71 19.76
N THR A 108 -5.80 -5.98 19.76
CA THR A 108 -4.41 -6.44 19.92
C THR A 108 -3.71 -6.73 18.59
N ASN A 109 -4.31 -6.37 17.44
CA ASN A 109 -3.90 -6.75 16.09
C ASN A 109 -4.14 -8.22 15.70
N GLU A 110 -4.77 -9.05 16.53
CA GLU A 110 -5.24 -10.36 16.06
C GLU A 110 -6.20 -10.17 14.87
N ASN A 111 -6.00 -10.89 13.77
CA ASN A 111 -6.79 -10.70 12.56
C ASN A 111 -6.91 -11.97 11.72
N ASN A 112 -7.89 -11.98 10.81
CA ASN A 112 -8.21 -13.11 9.94
C ASN A 112 -7.77 -12.92 8.48
N ARG A 113 -6.82 -12.02 8.18
CA ARG A 113 -6.52 -11.59 6.79
C ARG A 113 -6.17 -12.73 5.83
N PHE A 114 -5.49 -13.78 6.31
CA PHE A 114 -5.16 -14.95 5.48
C PHE A 114 -6.40 -15.77 5.16
N CYS A 115 -7.30 -15.98 6.13
CA CYS A 115 -8.60 -16.60 5.90
C CYS A 115 -9.42 -15.81 4.88
N VAL A 116 -9.40 -14.47 4.96
CA VAL A 116 -10.07 -13.61 3.98
C VAL A 116 -9.44 -13.74 2.59
N GLY A 117 -8.10 -13.77 2.48
CA GLY A 117 -7.41 -14.03 1.21
C GLY A 117 -7.85 -15.34 0.55
N ALA A 118 -7.90 -16.42 1.32
CA ALA A 118 -8.38 -17.73 0.85
C ALA A 118 -9.85 -17.66 0.40
N ARG A 119 -10.73 -17.01 1.18
CA ARG A 119 -12.14 -16.86 0.86
C ARG A 119 -12.39 -16.01 -0.39
N LEU A 120 -11.56 -15.00 -0.63
CA LEU A 120 -11.62 -14.19 -1.85
C LEU A 120 -11.23 -15.04 -3.08
N ASN A 121 -10.14 -15.81 -3.00
CA ASN A 121 -9.74 -16.74 -4.07
C ASN A 121 -10.81 -17.81 -4.35
N GLU A 122 -11.42 -18.37 -3.30
CA GLU A 122 -12.56 -19.29 -3.42
C GLU A 122 -13.74 -18.65 -4.14
N SER A 123 -14.10 -17.42 -3.76
CA SER A 123 -15.21 -16.66 -4.37
C SER A 123 -14.96 -16.33 -5.85
N ILE A 124 -13.69 -16.06 -6.19
CA ILE A 124 -13.22 -15.88 -7.58
C ILE A 124 -13.24 -17.20 -8.36
N MET A 125 -13.20 -18.33 -7.64
CA MET A 125 -13.06 -19.70 -8.15
C MET A 125 -11.71 -19.90 -8.86
N ALA A 126 -10.66 -19.36 -8.26
CA ALA A 126 -9.28 -19.52 -8.70
C ALA A 126 -8.48 -20.09 -7.51
N PRO A 127 -8.28 -21.42 -7.45
CA PRO A 127 -7.59 -22.07 -6.34
C PRO A 127 -6.19 -21.49 -6.06
N SER A 128 -5.39 -21.27 -7.10
CA SER A 128 -4.01 -20.84 -6.92
C SER A 128 -3.86 -19.34 -6.60
N GLY A 129 -4.84 -18.48 -6.92
CA GLY A 129 -4.69 -17.03 -6.79
C GLY A 129 -5.99 -16.25 -7.08
N PRO A 130 -5.96 -14.92 -7.19
CA PRO A 130 -4.78 -14.08 -7.30
C PRO A 130 -4.10 -13.79 -5.96
N PHE A 131 -4.78 -13.91 -4.82
CA PHE A 131 -4.15 -13.67 -3.52
C PHE A 131 -3.18 -14.80 -3.18
N TRP A 132 -2.02 -14.48 -2.62
CA TRP A 132 -1.01 -15.47 -2.28
C TRP A 132 -0.13 -15.03 -1.12
N GLY A 133 0.59 -15.98 -0.54
CA GLY A 133 1.54 -15.74 0.54
C GLY A 133 0.91 -15.93 1.91
N VAL A 134 1.31 -17.00 2.58
CA VAL A 134 0.88 -17.36 3.94
C VAL A 134 1.99 -18.22 4.56
N PRO A 135 2.19 -18.23 5.90
CA PRO A 135 3.13 -19.17 6.51
C PRO A 135 2.87 -20.61 6.05
N VAL A 136 3.93 -21.39 5.82
CA VAL A 136 3.84 -22.74 5.22
C VAL A 136 2.84 -23.64 5.96
N GLY A 137 2.81 -23.60 7.30
CA GLY A 137 1.87 -24.38 8.11
C GLY A 137 0.40 -23.93 8.04
N GLN A 138 0.09 -22.85 7.32
CA GLN A 138 -1.25 -22.30 7.13
C GLN A 138 -1.68 -22.29 5.65
N SER A 139 -0.89 -22.87 4.74
CA SER A 139 -1.28 -22.96 3.33
C SER A 139 -2.47 -23.89 3.12
N GLY A 140 -3.30 -23.60 2.13
CA GLY A 140 -4.42 -24.44 1.73
C GLY A 140 -4.73 -24.31 0.24
N ILE A 141 -5.78 -24.99 -0.20
CA ILE A 141 -6.19 -25.07 -1.61
C ILE A 141 -6.38 -23.69 -2.25
N PHE A 142 -6.92 -22.73 -1.50
CA PHE A 142 -7.22 -21.38 -1.97
C PHE A 142 -6.20 -20.33 -1.55
N LEU A 143 -5.11 -20.69 -0.85
CA LEU A 143 -4.06 -19.73 -0.49
C LEU A 143 -2.73 -20.45 -0.30
N GLY A 144 -1.88 -20.36 -1.33
CA GLY A 144 -0.53 -20.90 -1.32
C GLY A 144 0.47 -20.05 -0.53
N SER A 145 1.53 -20.69 -0.04
CA SER A 145 2.64 -19.98 0.64
C SER A 145 3.52 -19.17 -0.33
N LYS A 146 3.48 -19.49 -1.62
CA LYS A 146 4.23 -18.81 -2.70
C LYS A 146 3.26 -18.45 -3.83
N CYS A 147 3.72 -17.62 -4.75
CA CYS A 147 3.06 -17.44 -6.04
C CYS A 147 3.50 -18.59 -6.95
N ASP A 148 2.70 -19.64 -7.05
CA ASP A 148 2.94 -20.85 -7.85
C ASP A 148 2.02 -20.95 -9.09
N PHE A 149 1.54 -19.79 -9.54
CA PHE A 149 0.68 -19.59 -10.69
C PHE A 149 1.15 -18.35 -11.47
N GLU A 150 0.61 -18.19 -12.67
CA GLU A 150 0.93 -17.08 -13.55
C GLU A 150 -0.19 -16.04 -13.61
N PHE A 151 0.19 -14.78 -13.81
CA PHE A 151 -0.72 -13.71 -14.15
C PHE A 151 -0.75 -13.49 -15.68
N PRO A 152 -1.89 -13.06 -16.24
CA PRO A 152 -3.13 -12.75 -15.54
C PRO A 152 -3.91 -14.01 -15.12
N VAL A 153 -4.50 -13.98 -13.92
CA VAL A 153 -5.27 -15.12 -13.41
C VAL A 153 -6.62 -15.19 -14.14
N PRO A 154 -6.94 -16.31 -14.82
CA PRO A 154 -8.23 -16.48 -15.47
C PRO A 154 -9.33 -16.70 -14.44
N THR A 155 -10.47 -16.03 -14.62
CA THR A 155 -11.69 -16.23 -13.84
C THR A 155 -12.84 -16.55 -14.79
N ARG A 156 -13.98 -17.01 -14.26
CA ARG A 156 -15.18 -17.27 -15.10
C ARG A 156 -15.71 -16.04 -15.84
N LYS A 157 -15.33 -14.82 -15.44
CA LYS A 157 -15.92 -13.57 -15.95
C LYS A 157 -14.92 -12.59 -16.57
N CYS A 158 -13.64 -12.72 -16.26
CA CYS A 158 -12.55 -11.83 -16.71
C CYS A 158 -11.17 -12.41 -16.38
N PHE A 159 -10.13 -11.69 -16.74
CA PHE A 159 -8.75 -11.93 -16.32
C PHE A 159 -8.37 -10.90 -15.25
N LEU A 160 -7.59 -11.31 -14.25
CA LEU A 160 -7.07 -10.43 -13.21
C LEU A 160 -5.56 -10.27 -13.42
N GLU A 161 -5.14 -9.04 -13.71
CA GLU A 161 -3.72 -8.69 -13.88
C GLU A 161 -2.96 -8.75 -12.55
N GLU A 162 -1.64 -8.98 -12.61
CA GLU A 162 -0.79 -8.90 -11.43
C GLU A 162 -0.78 -7.48 -10.86
N ARG A 163 -0.58 -6.50 -11.74
CA ARG A 163 -0.30 -5.12 -11.38
C ARG A 163 -1.43 -4.17 -11.74
N ARG A 164 -1.66 -3.20 -10.87
CA ARG A 164 -2.42 -2.00 -11.21
C ARG A 164 -1.64 -1.16 -12.21
N PHE A 165 -2.32 -0.29 -12.93
CA PHE A 165 -1.67 0.60 -13.90
C PHE A 165 -0.54 1.44 -13.24
N VAL A 166 -0.76 1.99 -12.04
CA VAL A 166 0.28 2.75 -11.31
C VAL A 166 1.51 1.90 -10.97
N GLU A 167 1.33 0.61 -10.71
CA GLU A 167 2.40 -0.33 -10.37
C GLU A 167 3.23 -0.76 -11.59
N THR A 168 2.71 -0.55 -12.81
CA THR A 168 3.49 -0.71 -14.05
C THR A 168 4.39 0.48 -14.35
N LEU A 169 4.11 1.65 -13.75
CA LEU A 169 4.92 2.86 -13.90
C LEU A 169 6.07 2.92 -12.89
N ASN A 170 5.91 2.25 -11.73
CA ASN A 170 6.94 2.13 -10.71
C ASN A 170 7.01 0.70 -10.18
N LEU A 171 7.95 -0.08 -10.72
CA LEU A 171 8.11 -1.51 -10.42
C LEU A 171 8.53 -1.81 -8.97
N ARG A 172 8.94 -0.79 -8.19
CA ARG A 172 9.20 -0.93 -6.76
C ARG A 172 7.91 -1.16 -5.96
N LEU A 173 6.78 -0.68 -6.47
CA LEU A 173 5.47 -0.95 -5.88
C LEU A 173 5.16 -2.45 -5.99
N GLN A 174 4.73 -3.03 -4.87
CA GLN A 174 4.34 -4.44 -4.80
C GLN A 174 2.86 -4.60 -5.16
N PRO A 175 2.49 -5.69 -5.86
CA PRO A 175 1.11 -6.02 -6.15
C PRO A 175 0.24 -6.14 -4.90
N ALA A 176 -1.02 -5.68 -4.99
CA ALA A 176 -2.03 -5.76 -3.93
C ALA A 176 -2.46 -7.20 -3.56
N TRP A 177 -1.91 -8.21 -4.23
CA TRP A 177 -2.24 -9.63 -4.05
C TRP A 177 -1.42 -10.34 -2.97
N LYS A 178 -0.23 -9.83 -2.64
CA LYS A 178 0.74 -10.51 -1.75
C LYS A 178 0.39 -10.29 -0.27
N LEU A 179 0.12 -11.36 0.47
CA LEU A 179 -0.34 -11.32 1.86
C LEU A 179 0.75 -11.61 2.91
N ALA A 180 1.86 -12.26 2.57
CA ALA A 180 2.93 -12.55 3.53
C ALA A 180 4.32 -12.14 3.03
N TYR A 181 5.29 -12.19 3.95
CA TYR A 181 6.69 -11.84 3.75
C TYR A 181 6.94 -10.34 3.48
N ALA A 182 8.17 -9.99 3.15
CA ALA A 182 8.56 -8.62 2.85
C ALA A 182 7.74 -8.06 1.67
N GLY A 183 7.21 -6.84 1.85
CA GLY A 183 6.37 -6.19 0.83
C GLY A 183 4.96 -6.77 0.71
N SER A 184 4.36 -7.23 1.81
CA SER A 184 3.00 -7.78 1.85
C SER A 184 1.90 -6.71 1.84
N VAL A 185 1.91 -5.89 0.77
CA VAL A 185 0.98 -4.78 0.58
C VAL A 185 -0.48 -5.24 0.56
N GLY A 186 -0.77 -6.45 0.05
CA GLY A 186 -2.12 -7.00 0.07
C GLY A 186 -2.66 -7.20 1.49
N SER A 187 -1.81 -7.64 2.43
CA SER A 187 -2.20 -7.75 3.84
C SER A 187 -2.40 -6.39 4.51
N GLN A 188 -1.58 -5.40 4.16
CA GLN A 188 -1.77 -4.03 4.64
C GLN A 188 -3.08 -3.44 4.10
N ALA A 189 -3.41 -3.67 2.82
CA ALA A 189 -4.64 -3.23 2.19
C ALA A 189 -5.88 -3.90 2.82
N LEU A 190 -5.89 -5.22 2.99
CA LEU A 190 -6.99 -5.95 3.63
C LEU A 190 -7.30 -5.43 5.05
N LEU A 191 -6.28 -5.05 5.81
CA LEU A 191 -6.45 -4.52 7.18
C LEU A 191 -6.64 -3.00 7.23
N GLY A 192 -6.21 -2.27 6.21
CA GLY A 192 -6.25 -0.81 6.13
C GLY A 192 -7.54 -0.27 5.53
N ILE A 193 -8.06 -0.91 4.47
CA ILE A 193 -9.29 -0.51 3.78
C ILE A 193 -10.47 -0.37 4.74
N PRO A 194 -10.78 -1.35 5.63
CA PRO A 194 -11.90 -1.21 6.57
C PRO A 194 -11.74 -0.02 7.52
N ARG A 195 -10.49 0.32 7.91
CA ARG A 195 -10.19 1.45 8.79
C ARG A 195 -10.40 2.80 8.08
N VAL A 196 -9.95 2.92 6.84
CA VAL A 196 -10.15 4.14 6.04
C VAL A 196 -11.61 4.33 5.70
N ARG A 197 -12.30 3.26 5.29
CA ARG A 197 -13.76 3.27 5.07
C ARG A 197 -14.50 3.78 6.30
N ALA A 198 -14.17 3.26 7.50
CA ALA A 198 -14.78 3.71 8.74
C ALA A 198 -14.54 5.21 9.03
N LEU A 199 -13.36 5.75 8.71
CA LEU A 199 -13.11 7.19 8.84
C LEU A 199 -13.91 8.01 7.82
N ARG A 200 -13.98 7.54 6.56
CA ARG A 200 -14.73 8.20 5.50
C ARG A 200 -16.22 8.24 5.79
N ASP A 201 -16.78 7.14 6.30
CA ASP A 201 -18.22 7.01 6.55
C ASP A 201 -18.64 7.50 7.96
N HIS A 202 -17.69 7.83 8.83
CA HIS A 202 -17.95 8.31 10.19
C HIS A 202 -18.92 9.50 10.17
N GLU A 203 -19.93 9.49 11.04
CA GLU A 203 -21.04 10.45 11.02
C GLU A 203 -20.59 11.93 11.02
N GLN A 204 -19.54 12.24 11.79
CA GLN A 204 -18.98 13.60 11.92
C GLN A 204 -18.02 13.98 10.78
N LEU A 205 -17.63 13.02 9.93
CA LEU A 205 -16.61 13.21 8.89
C LEU A 205 -17.17 13.03 7.47
N ARG A 206 -18.22 12.21 7.26
CA ARG A 206 -18.76 11.84 5.94
C ARG A 206 -19.09 13.03 5.02
N GLY A 207 -19.46 14.17 5.59
CA GLY A 207 -19.70 15.40 4.83
C GLY A 207 -18.45 15.96 4.16
N VAL A 208 -17.27 15.79 4.77
CA VAL A 208 -15.99 16.38 4.37
C VAL A 208 -14.90 15.37 4.00
N SER A 209 -15.08 14.08 4.30
CA SER A 209 -14.08 13.04 4.01
C SER A 209 -14.25 12.45 2.61
N ARG A 210 -13.16 12.35 1.85
CA ARG A 210 -13.13 11.86 0.47
C ARG A 210 -11.94 10.94 0.25
N ILE A 211 -12.09 9.95 -0.62
CA ILE A 211 -11.03 9.03 -1.05
C ILE A 211 -10.53 9.44 -2.43
N TRP A 212 -9.29 9.89 -2.53
CA TRP A 212 -8.64 10.14 -3.82
C TRP A 212 -8.02 8.83 -4.36
N PRO A 213 -8.09 8.56 -5.68
CA PRO A 213 -8.72 9.35 -6.74
C PRO A 213 -10.19 8.98 -7.04
N PHE A 214 -10.79 8.13 -6.20
CA PHE A 214 -12.09 7.52 -6.46
C PHE A 214 -13.28 8.47 -6.34
N GLU A 215 -13.20 9.43 -5.43
CA GLU A 215 -14.22 10.41 -5.17
C GLU A 215 -13.73 11.77 -5.68
N SER A 216 -14.55 12.38 -6.55
CA SER A 216 -14.23 13.69 -7.10
C SER A 216 -14.01 14.69 -5.98
N LEU A 217 -12.89 15.38 -6.08
CA LEU A 217 -12.68 16.61 -5.35
C LEU A 217 -13.54 17.67 -6.04
N ASN A 218 -14.59 18.18 -5.38
CA ASN A 218 -15.18 19.48 -5.77
C ASN A 218 -14.19 20.61 -5.45
N VAL A 219 -12.95 20.46 -5.89
CA VAL A 219 -11.85 21.38 -5.73
C VAL A 219 -11.58 21.87 -7.13
N SER A 220 -12.18 23.00 -7.47
CA SER A 220 -11.82 23.75 -8.67
C SER A 220 -10.30 23.94 -8.66
N VAL A 221 -9.62 23.27 -9.59
CA VAL A 221 -8.20 23.46 -9.84
C VAL A 221 -8.08 24.80 -10.55
N GLY A 222 -7.86 25.85 -9.75
CA GLY A 222 -7.78 27.24 -10.23
C GLY A 222 -8.52 28.18 -9.29
N GLY A 223 -7.81 28.76 -8.33
CA GLY A 223 -8.29 29.88 -7.51
C GLY A 223 -9.28 29.50 -6.39
N GLY A 224 -8.74 29.19 -5.22
CA GLY A 224 -9.49 29.16 -3.95
C GLY A 224 -10.43 27.97 -3.79
N ALA A 225 -9.89 26.82 -3.36
CA ALA A 225 -10.71 25.70 -2.95
C ALA A 225 -11.56 26.07 -1.72
N THR A 226 -12.83 26.43 -1.93
CA THR A 226 -13.73 26.83 -0.84
C THR A 226 -14.20 25.59 -0.08
N GLY A 227 -13.91 25.52 1.22
CA GLY A 227 -14.49 24.53 2.13
C GLY A 227 -13.50 23.53 2.73
N ALA A 228 -13.93 22.92 3.84
CA ALA A 228 -13.21 21.88 4.54
C ALA A 228 -13.24 20.56 3.77
N VAL A 229 -12.13 19.83 3.80
CA VAL A 229 -12.01 18.51 3.16
C VAL A 229 -10.99 17.67 3.92
N ILE A 230 -11.26 16.39 4.08
CA ILE A 230 -10.30 15.40 4.55
C ILE A 230 -10.08 14.45 3.38
N LEU A 231 -8.96 14.61 2.69
CA LEU A 231 -8.62 13.80 1.53
C LEU A 231 -7.74 12.65 1.97
N HIS A 232 -8.24 11.42 1.84
CA HIS A 232 -7.47 10.21 2.03
C HIS A 232 -6.83 9.84 0.69
N ALA A 233 -5.52 9.64 0.66
CA ALA A 233 -4.78 9.21 -0.52
C ALA A 233 -3.88 8.02 -0.17
N GLU A 234 -3.69 7.13 -1.14
CA GLU A 234 -2.63 6.13 -1.08
C GLU A 234 -1.27 6.83 -1.29
N ILE A 235 -0.30 6.51 -0.45
CA ILE A 235 1.08 7.00 -0.56
C ILE A 235 2.04 5.82 -0.62
N TYR A 236 3.27 6.10 -1.02
CA TYR A 236 4.38 5.16 -0.93
C TYR A 236 5.59 5.93 -0.38
N PRO A 237 5.80 5.96 0.95
CA PRO A 237 6.87 6.75 1.57
C PRO A 237 8.27 6.42 1.04
N SER A 238 8.47 5.16 0.63
CA SER A 238 9.69 4.67 -0.03
C SER A 238 9.92 5.23 -1.44
N LEU A 239 9.00 6.03 -1.98
CA LEU A 239 9.22 6.84 -3.18
C LEU A 239 10.39 7.80 -2.99
N LEU A 240 10.53 8.35 -1.77
CA LEU A 240 11.61 9.24 -1.39
C LEU A 240 12.83 8.43 -0.95
N THR A 241 13.95 8.63 -1.64
CA THR A 241 15.22 8.00 -1.27
C THR A 241 15.81 8.72 -0.06
N LEU A 242 15.93 8.01 1.06
CA LEU A 242 16.52 8.53 2.29
C LEU A 242 17.87 7.87 2.58
N PRO A 243 18.88 8.63 3.03
CA PRO A 243 20.14 8.06 3.49
C PRO A 243 19.90 7.22 4.74
N ARG A 244 20.47 6.01 4.78
CA ARG A 244 20.40 5.14 5.96
C ARG A 244 21.40 5.60 7.01
N ARG A 245 20.91 5.85 8.23
CA ARG A 245 21.73 6.23 9.39
C ARG A 245 21.65 5.17 10.49
N LYS A 246 22.74 4.97 11.23
CA LYS A 246 22.78 4.03 12.36
C LYS A 246 21.76 4.46 13.43
N GLY A 247 20.98 3.50 13.95
CA GLY A 247 19.96 3.75 14.98
C GLY A 247 18.66 4.38 14.45
N GLN A 248 18.54 4.61 13.15
CA GLN A 248 17.33 5.13 12.52
C GLN A 248 16.23 4.06 12.46
N ILE A 249 15.00 4.45 12.76
CA ILE A 249 13.80 3.69 12.42
C ILE A 249 13.36 4.22 11.06
N LEU A 250 13.61 3.45 10.00
CA LEU A 250 13.43 3.90 8.62
C LEU A 250 11.99 4.36 8.36
N ASP A 251 11.03 3.53 8.75
CA ASP A 251 9.58 3.75 8.69
C ASP A 251 9.17 5.15 9.19
N ARG A 252 9.64 5.52 10.39
CA ARG A 252 9.41 6.84 11.00
C ARG A 252 9.94 7.97 10.13
N GLU A 253 11.15 7.82 9.62
CA GLU A 253 11.79 8.87 8.84
C GLU A 253 11.18 8.97 7.43
N GLN A 254 10.69 7.87 6.87
CA GLN A 254 9.99 7.87 5.59
C GLN A 254 8.69 8.67 5.68
N VAL A 255 7.83 8.42 6.68
CA VAL A 255 6.61 9.23 6.85
C VAL A 255 6.93 10.69 7.18
N ARG A 256 7.98 10.95 7.96
CA ARG A 256 8.44 12.32 8.28
C ARG A 256 8.85 13.08 7.02
N SER A 257 9.70 12.46 6.19
CA SER A 257 10.16 13.06 4.94
C SER A 257 9.03 13.21 3.92
N TYR A 258 8.06 12.30 3.92
CA TYR A 258 6.90 12.42 3.04
C TYR A 258 6.04 13.64 3.41
N VAL A 259 5.81 13.91 4.70
CA VAL A 259 5.15 15.15 5.13
C VAL A 259 5.95 16.39 4.75
N ALA A 260 7.27 16.38 4.91
CA ALA A 260 8.13 17.50 4.51
C ALA A 260 8.02 17.77 3.00
N TRP A 261 8.07 16.72 2.19
CA TRP A 261 7.92 16.78 0.74
C TRP A 261 6.57 17.40 0.31
N LEU A 262 5.48 17.06 1.00
CA LEU A 262 4.17 17.69 0.76
C LEU A 262 4.14 19.18 1.17
N GLN A 263 4.79 19.56 2.27
CA GLN A 263 4.95 20.97 2.66
C GLN A 263 5.73 21.76 1.61
N ASP A 264 6.78 21.16 1.04
CA ASP A 264 7.60 21.76 -0.02
C ASP A 264 6.77 21.97 -1.29
N HIS A 265 6.05 20.95 -1.77
CA HIS A 265 5.15 21.07 -2.93
C HIS A 265 4.05 22.12 -2.72
N GLN A 266 3.55 22.25 -1.49
CA GLN A 266 2.60 23.31 -1.18
C GLN A 266 3.24 24.70 -1.19
N ARG A 267 4.46 24.84 -0.66
CA ARG A 267 5.18 26.11 -0.67
C ARG A 267 5.51 26.56 -2.10
N GLU A 268 5.84 25.61 -2.96
CA GLU A 268 6.20 25.82 -4.37
C GLU A 268 4.96 25.92 -5.29
N GLY A 269 3.76 25.64 -4.78
CA GLY A 269 2.52 25.70 -5.55
C GLY A 269 2.30 24.52 -6.51
N THR A 270 3.14 23.50 -6.45
CA THR A 270 3.10 22.30 -7.31
C THR A 270 2.22 21.18 -6.76
N LEU A 271 1.73 21.27 -5.51
CA LEU A 271 0.91 20.23 -4.89
C LEU A 271 -0.39 19.93 -5.66
N GLY A 272 -0.98 20.94 -6.30
CA GLY A 272 -2.17 20.75 -7.15
C GLY A 272 -1.91 19.77 -8.28
N GLN A 273 -0.74 19.87 -8.94
CA GLN A 273 -0.34 19.03 -10.06
C GLN A 273 -0.21 17.54 -9.65
N LEU A 274 0.24 17.27 -8.42
CA LEU A 274 0.33 15.90 -7.90
C LEU A 274 -1.04 15.22 -7.77
N LEU A 275 -2.10 16.01 -7.57
CA LEU A 275 -3.47 15.54 -7.36
C LEU A 275 -4.35 15.64 -8.61
N ASP A 276 -3.89 16.40 -9.61
CA ASP A 276 -4.61 16.69 -10.84
C ASP A 276 -4.43 15.57 -11.87
N GLN A 277 -5.08 14.45 -11.59
CA GLN A 277 -5.22 13.31 -12.49
C GLN A 277 -3.94 12.96 -13.26
N PRO A 278 -2.81 12.68 -12.58
CA PRO A 278 -1.53 12.39 -13.23
C PRO A 278 -1.56 11.18 -14.19
N TRP A 279 -2.62 10.38 -14.16
CA TRP A 279 -2.91 9.28 -15.09
C TRP A 279 -3.63 9.70 -16.40
N GLY A 280 -3.97 10.99 -16.54
CA GLY A 280 -4.70 11.57 -17.67
C GLY A 280 -6.20 11.75 -17.42
N GLU A 281 -6.78 12.73 -18.12
CA GLU A 281 -8.13 13.25 -17.83
C GLU A 281 -9.29 12.38 -18.33
N LYS A 282 -9.07 11.55 -19.35
CA LYS A 282 -10.15 10.82 -20.06
C LYS A 282 -9.73 9.42 -20.50
N GLY A 283 -10.73 8.65 -20.93
CA GLY A 283 -10.53 7.37 -21.59
C GLY A 283 -10.46 6.16 -20.65
N LYS A 284 -9.95 5.04 -21.19
CA LYS A 284 -9.96 3.73 -20.51
C LYS A 284 -9.10 3.72 -19.23
N ILE A 285 -7.98 4.44 -19.23
CA ILE A 285 -7.07 4.55 -18.08
C ILE A 285 -7.72 5.36 -16.96
N HIS A 286 -8.30 6.52 -17.28
CA HIS A 286 -9.02 7.33 -16.29
C HIS A 286 -10.07 6.49 -15.55
N LYS A 287 -10.99 5.83 -16.27
CA LYS A 287 -12.00 4.96 -15.65
C LYS A 287 -11.38 3.79 -14.86
N ARG A 288 -10.29 3.21 -15.36
CA ARG A 288 -9.56 2.13 -14.68
C ARG A 288 -9.05 2.60 -13.31
N VAL A 289 -8.47 3.80 -13.24
CA VAL A 289 -7.95 4.39 -12.00
C VAL A 289 -9.09 4.82 -11.06
N THR A 290 -10.06 5.59 -11.56
CA THR A 290 -11.11 6.20 -10.71
C THR A 290 -12.24 5.26 -10.32
N GLU A 291 -12.46 4.16 -11.06
CA GLU A 291 -13.51 3.19 -10.72
C GLU A 291 -12.98 1.90 -10.07
N HIS A 292 -11.68 1.58 -10.18
CA HIS A 292 -11.14 0.28 -9.76
C HIS A 292 -9.81 0.33 -9.00
N GLU A 293 -8.77 0.92 -9.58
CA GLU A 293 -7.38 0.63 -9.17
C GLU A 293 -6.79 1.63 -8.18
N GLY A 294 -7.23 2.88 -8.23
CA GLY A 294 -6.63 3.94 -7.43
C GLY A 294 -5.27 4.41 -7.97
N TRP A 295 -4.60 5.26 -7.21
CA TRP A 295 -3.33 5.86 -7.58
C TRP A 295 -2.46 6.14 -6.36
N VAL A 296 -1.14 6.11 -6.53
CA VAL A 296 -0.17 6.45 -5.48
C VAL A 296 0.23 7.92 -5.65
N LEU A 297 -0.03 8.73 -4.63
CA LEU A 297 0.34 10.15 -4.65
C LEU A 297 1.86 10.31 -4.85
N GLY A 298 2.23 11.14 -5.84
CA GLY A 298 3.64 11.38 -6.22
C GLY A 298 4.17 10.49 -7.34
N VAL A 299 3.43 9.47 -7.78
CA VAL A 299 3.76 8.75 -9.03
C VAL A 299 3.24 9.56 -10.22
N VAL A 300 4.13 9.86 -11.16
CA VAL A 300 3.83 10.51 -12.44
C VAL A 300 4.02 9.51 -13.58
N THR A 301 3.42 9.79 -14.75
CA THR A 301 3.49 8.90 -15.93
C THR A 301 4.84 8.89 -16.63
N GLU A 302 5.71 9.84 -16.33
CA GLU A 302 7.11 9.78 -16.75
C GLU A 302 7.82 8.70 -15.93
N ARG A 303 8.25 7.64 -16.62
CA ARG A 303 8.91 6.47 -16.04
C ARG A 303 10.10 6.95 -15.21
N SER A 304 10.07 6.73 -13.88
CA SER A 304 11.25 6.98 -13.05
C SER A 304 12.41 6.11 -13.58
N PRO A 305 13.62 6.65 -13.74
CA PRO A 305 14.76 5.86 -14.20
C PRO A 305 14.97 4.68 -13.26
N GLU A 306 15.13 3.48 -13.83
CA GLU A 306 15.40 2.26 -13.07
C GLU A 306 16.70 2.40 -12.28
N PRO A 307 16.76 1.93 -11.01
CA PRO A 307 18.03 1.85 -10.31
C PRO A 307 18.90 0.76 -10.96
N GLU A 308 20.11 1.14 -11.40
CA GLU A 308 21.16 0.19 -11.82
C GLU A 308 21.44 -0.81 -10.70
N TYR A 309 20.96 -2.04 -10.87
CA TYR A 309 21.44 -3.17 -10.08
C TYR A 309 22.81 -3.59 -10.61
N LYS A 310 23.88 -3.26 -9.89
CA LYS A 310 25.18 -3.91 -10.09
C LYS A 310 25.09 -5.35 -9.59
N GLU A 311 25.05 -6.31 -10.51
CA GLU A 311 25.27 -7.73 -10.20
C GLU A 311 26.66 -7.89 -9.54
N VAL A 312 26.69 -8.16 -8.24
CA VAL A 312 27.88 -8.69 -7.59
C VAL A 312 27.93 -10.19 -7.91
N LYS A 313 28.67 -10.56 -8.96
CA LYS A 313 29.02 -11.95 -9.25
C LYS A 313 30.20 -12.37 -8.38
N ASP A 314 29.92 -12.92 -7.20
CA ASP A 314 30.91 -13.70 -6.47
C ASP A 314 31.13 -15.05 -7.17
N LYS A 315 32.18 -15.10 -8.01
CA LYS A 315 32.74 -16.36 -8.51
C LYS A 315 33.62 -16.98 -7.43
N ALA A 316 33.05 -17.84 -6.59
CA ALA A 316 33.82 -18.83 -5.84
C ALA A 316 34.36 -19.88 -6.83
N ARG A 317 35.58 -19.64 -7.32
CA ARG A 317 36.35 -20.52 -8.20
C ARG A 317 36.80 -21.73 -7.38
N LEU A 318 36.10 -22.86 -7.51
CA LEU A 318 36.62 -24.18 -7.14
C LEU A 318 37.87 -24.46 -7.98
N ALA A 319 39.04 -24.23 -7.39
CA ALA A 319 40.30 -24.69 -7.94
C ALA A 319 40.39 -26.21 -7.75
N ARG A 320 40.32 -26.96 -8.86
CA ARG A 320 40.88 -28.32 -8.94
C ARG A 320 42.40 -28.19 -9.03
N PRO A 321 43.20 -28.89 -8.21
CA PRO A 321 44.59 -29.18 -8.57
C PRO A 321 44.64 -30.47 -9.39
N ALA A 322 45.24 -30.40 -10.56
CA ALA A 322 45.64 -31.57 -11.33
C ALA A 322 46.97 -32.12 -10.81
N GLY A 323 46.96 -33.42 -10.46
CA GLY A 323 48.06 -34.36 -10.72
C GLY A 323 49.38 -34.20 -9.99
N GLN A 324 49.64 -35.08 -9.02
CA GLN A 324 50.97 -35.67 -8.84
C GLN A 324 50.84 -37.19 -8.63
N ASN A 325 51.47 -37.93 -9.54
CA ASN A 325 51.71 -39.36 -9.50
C ASN A 325 52.45 -39.78 -8.22
N ARG A 326 51.96 -40.81 -7.53
CA ARG A 326 52.83 -41.80 -6.87
C ARG A 326 52.24 -43.21 -7.02
N SER A 327 52.98 -43.99 -7.81
CA SER A 327 52.95 -45.44 -7.89
C SER A 327 53.20 -46.09 -6.52
N TYR A 328 52.36 -47.05 -6.14
CA TYR A 328 52.78 -48.20 -5.32
C TYR A 328 52.02 -49.45 -5.81
N ARG A 329 52.81 -50.45 -6.20
CA ARG A 329 52.42 -51.85 -6.43
C ARG A 329 51.86 -52.48 -5.15
N ALA A 330 50.84 -53.32 -5.27
CA ALA A 330 50.79 -54.65 -4.64
C ALA A 330 49.65 -55.53 -5.21
N GLU A 331 50.04 -56.67 -5.77
CA GLU A 331 49.40 -58.00 -5.68
C GLU A 331 47.95 -58.22 -6.17
N ARG A 332 47.80 -58.98 -7.27
CA ARG A 332 47.44 -60.43 -7.24
C ARG A 332 47.39 -61.00 -8.67
N GLN A 333 48.06 -62.15 -8.80
CA GLN A 333 48.12 -63.15 -9.89
C GLN A 333 48.83 -62.75 -11.18
#